data_AF-A0A0J5FU83-F1
#
_entry.id   AF-A0A0J5FU83-F1
#
_cell.length_a   1.000
_cell.length_b   1.000
_cell.length_c   1.000
_cell.angle_alpha   90.00
_cell.angle_beta   90.00
_cell.angle_gamma   90.00
#
_symmetry.space_group_name_H-M   'P 1'
#
loop_
_entity.id
_entity.type
_entity.pdbx_description
1 polymer ?
#
loop_
_entity_poly.entity_id
_entity_poly.type
_entity_poly.pdbx_seq_one_letter_code
_entity_poly.pdbx_strand_id
1 'polypeptide(L)'
;MPTSEFTSNLKKVGQVICVVSVTSLFLIWLNQSSLDNFWQQKYHRNSPWASLKGEPLWDLGNNIQQGSLAASETFMAYATGKYQDNHTQSMNSDGTRAVFPPDFQVGLRFLEGYVHPIENLSFAFPALLQKDIKLVQTPWLQNSSVQNSVIEIVQKTHVNLGVKDKVLFAGDSMMQGVAPHLKRRLYQEYGISSINLSKQSTGLSYPGFFDWPKTISNALRDNPDIKLVVMFLGPNDPWDMPTKRGGPYLKFASEDWENLYRQRIEAILHDARQHHVDVIWVGPPNMRQKKLSNSMVYLNKLYQAEVTKMGEIYISANNMFKYKSENYSDYIGDGSSTIKLRSGDGIHFSLNGQQTISNYLFSLITFIQEPVKEDATI
;
A
#
# COMPACT_ATOMS: atom_id res chain seq x y z
N MET A 1 4.52 34.92 -52.11
CA MET A 1 3.43 34.06 -51.62
C MET A 1 4.05 32.88 -50.89
N PRO A 2 3.62 32.53 -49.66
CA PRO A 2 4.12 31.30 -49.03
C PRO A 2 3.72 30.13 -49.93
N THR A 3 4.69 29.29 -50.30
CA THR A 3 4.46 28.09 -51.11
C THR A 3 3.52 27.15 -50.35
N SER A 4 2.76 26.31 -51.08
CA SER A 4 1.77 25.37 -50.51
C SER A 4 2.32 24.50 -49.37
N GLU A 5 3.63 24.25 -49.37
CA GLU A 5 4.35 23.54 -48.31
C GLU A 5 4.36 24.29 -46.97
N PHE A 6 4.46 25.62 -46.94
CA PHE A 6 4.45 26.39 -45.70
C PHE A 6 3.10 26.25 -44.98
N THR A 7 1.99 26.39 -45.70
CA THR A 7 0.64 26.20 -45.16
C THR A 7 0.39 24.76 -44.70
N SER A 8 0.89 23.76 -45.45
CA SER A 8 0.79 22.34 -45.08
C SER A 8 1.59 22.03 -43.81
N ASN A 9 2.81 22.55 -43.72
CA ASN A 9 3.68 22.38 -42.56
C ASN A 9 3.14 23.11 -41.33
N LEU A 10 2.61 24.32 -41.48
CA LEU A 10 1.99 25.05 -40.38
C LEU A 10 0.76 24.30 -39.83
N LYS A 11 -0.06 23.70 -40.70
CA LYS A 11 -1.18 22.84 -40.29
C LYS A 11 -0.70 21.62 -39.52
N LYS A 12 0.35 20.93 -39.99
CA LYS A 12 0.94 19.78 -39.29
C LYS A 12 1.51 20.17 -37.93
N VAL A 13 2.22 21.28 -37.84
CA VAL A 13 2.75 21.80 -36.56
C VAL A 13 1.60 22.12 -35.60
N GLY A 14 0.54 22.79 -36.07
CA GLY A 14 -0.65 23.05 -35.27
C GLY A 14 -1.33 21.77 -34.78
N GLN A 15 -1.42 20.75 -35.63
CA GLN A 15 -1.94 19.43 -35.25
C GLN A 15 -1.09 18.76 -34.17
N VAL A 16 0.24 18.76 -34.31
CA VAL A 16 1.14 18.19 -33.32
C VAL A 16 1.03 18.92 -31.98
N ILE A 17 1.03 20.26 -31.99
CA ILE A 17 0.87 21.06 -30.76
C ILE A 17 -0.46 20.75 -30.08
N CYS A 18 -1.55 20.65 -30.86
CA CYS A 18 -2.87 20.29 -30.35
C CYS A 18 -2.86 18.91 -29.70
N VAL A 19 -2.34 17.89 -30.38
CA VAL A 19 -2.25 16.52 -29.85
C VAL A 19 -1.44 16.48 -28.57
N VAL A 20 -0.26 17.11 -28.53
CA VAL A 20 0.59 17.15 -27.34
C VAL A 20 -0.12 17.86 -26.18
N SER A 21 -0.78 18.97 -26.44
CA SER A 21 -1.48 19.74 -25.41
C SER A 21 -2.66 18.95 -24.83
N VAL A 22 -3.50 18.38 -25.69
CA VAL A 22 -4.66 17.55 -25.27
C VAL A 22 -4.20 16.33 -24.51
N THR A 23 -3.16 15.64 -24.99
CA THR A 23 -2.60 14.46 -24.30
C THR A 23 -2.03 14.83 -22.94
N SER A 24 -1.33 15.97 -22.84
CA SER A 24 -0.76 16.43 -21.57
C SER A 24 -1.85 16.76 -20.56
N LEU A 25 -2.90 17.47 -20.98
CA LEU A 25 -4.06 17.78 -20.14
C LEU A 25 -4.78 16.50 -19.68
N PHE A 26 -4.94 15.54 -20.59
CA PHE A 26 -5.54 14.24 -20.25
C PHE A 26 -4.69 13.47 -19.24
N LEU A 27 -3.36 13.45 -19.39
CA LEU A 27 -2.47 12.79 -18.44
C LEU A 27 -2.48 13.48 -17.06
N ILE A 28 -2.54 14.81 -17.02
CA ILE A 28 -2.67 15.58 -15.77
C ILE A 28 -3.99 15.23 -15.08
N TRP A 29 -5.09 15.23 -15.84
CA TRP A 29 -6.43 14.89 -15.33
C TRP A 29 -6.48 13.44 -14.82
N LEU A 30 -5.89 12.49 -15.55
CA LEU A 30 -5.82 11.09 -15.15
C LEU A 30 -4.94 10.88 -13.91
N ASN A 31 -3.81 11.60 -13.80
CA ASN A 31 -2.80 11.41 -12.73
C ASN A 31 -2.86 12.48 -11.63
N GLN A 32 -4.02 13.11 -11.42
CA GLN A 32 -4.17 14.26 -10.55
C GLN A 32 -3.66 14.05 -9.12
N SER A 33 -3.88 12.87 -8.53
CA SER A 33 -3.49 12.56 -7.14
C SER A 33 -1.97 12.42 -7.00
N SER A 34 -1.33 11.73 -7.94
CA SER A 34 0.13 11.60 -8.00
C SER A 34 0.80 12.96 -8.21
N LEU A 35 0.21 13.80 -9.07
CA LEU A 35 0.73 15.14 -9.34
C LEU A 35 0.53 16.09 -8.16
N ASP A 36 -0.60 16.00 -7.45
CA ASP A 36 -0.85 16.77 -6.24
C ASP A 36 0.14 16.43 -5.13
N ASN A 37 0.44 15.14 -4.92
CA ASN A 37 1.49 14.72 -3.98
C ASN A 37 2.84 15.29 -4.36
N PHE A 38 3.24 15.11 -5.62
CA PHE A 38 4.51 15.64 -6.10
C PHE A 38 4.58 17.15 -5.90
N TRP A 39 3.49 17.86 -6.15
CA TRP A 39 3.44 19.30 -5.96
C TRP A 39 3.59 19.70 -4.49
N GLN A 40 2.87 19.03 -3.58
CA GLN A 40 2.98 19.27 -2.15
C GLN A 40 4.39 18.96 -1.64
N GLN A 41 4.97 17.85 -2.08
CA GLN A 41 6.35 17.45 -1.76
C GLN A 41 7.39 18.44 -2.28
N LYS A 42 7.21 18.96 -3.50
CA LYS A 42 8.17 19.84 -4.16
C LYS A 42 8.06 21.30 -3.69
N TYR A 43 6.84 21.78 -3.50
CA TYR A 43 6.54 23.21 -3.31
C TYR A 43 5.95 23.54 -1.94
N HIS A 44 5.68 22.56 -1.08
CA HIS A 44 5.19 22.74 0.29
C HIS A 44 3.90 23.58 0.39
N ARG A 45 3.05 23.44 -0.63
CA ARG A 45 1.76 24.14 -0.75
C ARG A 45 0.81 23.28 -1.56
N ASN A 46 -0.48 23.58 -1.46
CA ASN A 46 -1.50 22.96 -2.30
C ASN A 46 -1.17 23.13 -3.79
N SER A 47 -1.53 22.14 -4.61
CA SER A 47 -1.40 22.26 -6.05
C SER A 47 -2.27 23.39 -6.62
N PRO A 48 -1.91 23.97 -7.78
CA PRO A 48 -2.69 25.01 -8.43
C PRO A 48 -4.12 24.56 -8.75
N TRP A 49 -4.32 23.25 -8.93
CA TRP A 49 -5.61 22.62 -9.20
C TRP A 49 -6.28 22.05 -7.94
N ALA A 50 -5.78 22.33 -6.73
CA ALA A 50 -6.40 21.85 -5.50
C ALA A 50 -7.83 22.36 -5.30
N SER A 51 -8.17 23.52 -5.86
CA SER A 51 -9.53 24.08 -5.86
C SER A 51 -10.52 23.28 -6.72
N LEU A 52 -10.04 22.42 -7.61
CA LEU A 52 -10.89 21.55 -8.44
C LEU A 52 -11.26 20.25 -7.73
N LYS A 53 -10.65 19.95 -6.57
CA LYS A 53 -11.01 18.76 -5.78
C LYS A 53 -12.45 18.89 -5.28
N GLY A 54 -13.25 17.84 -5.50
CA GLY A 54 -14.68 17.85 -5.20
C GLY A 54 -15.56 18.17 -6.42
N GLU A 55 -14.97 18.64 -7.53
CA GLU A 55 -15.71 18.80 -8.78
C GLU A 55 -15.86 17.44 -9.50
N PRO A 56 -17.08 17.00 -9.83
CA PRO A 56 -17.31 15.64 -10.37
C PRO A 56 -16.51 15.31 -11.62
N LEU A 57 -16.34 16.29 -12.53
CA LEU A 57 -15.56 16.10 -13.76
C LEU A 57 -14.06 15.98 -13.50
N TRP A 58 -13.54 16.66 -12.48
CA TRP A 58 -12.14 16.54 -12.09
C TRP A 58 -11.92 15.19 -11.39
N ASP A 59 -12.72 14.89 -10.37
CA ASP A 59 -12.60 13.67 -9.58
C ASP A 59 -12.82 12.39 -10.41
N LEU A 60 -13.58 12.46 -11.50
CA LEU A 60 -13.71 11.37 -12.46
C LEU A 60 -12.34 10.88 -12.95
N GLY A 61 -11.37 11.75 -13.22
CA GLY A 61 -10.04 11.36 -13.71
C GLY A 61 -9.31 10.43 -12.76
N ASN A 62 -9.29 10.77 -11.47
CA ASN A 62 -8.74 9.91 -10.42
C ASN A 62 -9.55 8.60 -10.29
N ASN A 63 -10.87 8.65 -10.40
CA ASN A 63 -11.72 7.46 -10.35
C ASN A 63 -11.40 6.50 -11.52
N ILE A 64 -11.19 7.02 -12.73
CA ILE A 64 -10.74 6.22 -13.88
C ILE A 64 -9.40 5.55 -13.57
N GLN A 65 -8.43 6.31 -13.07
CA GLN A 65 -7.10 5.79 -12.78
C GLN A 65 -7.14 4.68 -11.73
N GLN A 66 -7.77 4.92 -10.58
CA GLN A 66 -7.87 3.93 -9.50
C GLN A 66 -8.70 2.72 -9.94
N GLY A 67 -9.80 2.93 -10.67
CA GLY A 67 -10.61 1.85 -11.22
C GLY A 67 -9.86 1.00 -12.23
N SER A 68 -9.03 1.60 -13.09
CA SER A 68 -8.20 0.88 -14.07
C SER A 68 -7.14 0.02 -13.39
N LEU A 69 -6.51 0.53 -12.31
CA LEU A 69 -5.56 -0.24 -11.51
C LEU A 69 -6.24 -1.43 -10.82
N ALA A 70 -7.38 -1.19 -10.16
CA ALA A 70 -8.16 -2.25 -9.50
C ALA A 70 -8.65 -3.33 -10.49
N ALA A 71 -9.13 -2.91 -11.66
CA ALA A 71 -9.56 -3.82 -12.72
C ALA A 71 -8.38 -4.64 -13.26
N SER A 72 -7.20 -4.02 -13.43
CA SER A 72 -5.99 -4.72 -13.85
C SER A 72 -5.54 -5.76 -12.82
N GLU A 73 -5.54 -5.41 -11.53
CA GLU A 73 -5.22 -6.33 -10.44
C GLU A 73 -6.18 -7.52 -10.41
N THR A 74 -7.48 -7.26 -10.57
CA THR A 74 -8.54 -8.29 -10.62
C THR A 74 -8.39 -9.20 -11.84
N PHE A 75 -8.17 -8.62 -13.03
CA PHE A 75 -7.90 -9.38 -14.25
C PHE A 75 -6.68 -10.29 -14.08
N MET A 76 -5.60 -9.77 -13.50
CA MET A 76 -4.40 -10.56 -13.24
C MET A 76 -4.65 -11.67 -12.22
N ALA A 77 -5.50 -11.45 -11.21
CA ALA A 77 -5.92 -12.49 -10.28
C ALA A 77 -6.69 -13.61 -11.01
N TYR A 78 -7.61 -13.26 -11.91
CA TYR A 78 -8.37 -14.23 -12.71
C TYR A 78 -7.48 -14.99 -13.71
N ALA A 79 -6.67 -14.27 -14.48
CA ALA A 79 -5.77 -14.83 -15.50
C ALA A 79 -4.70 -15.76 -14.90
N THR A 80 -4.36 -15.59 -13.61
CA THR A 80 -3.42 -16.47 -12.90
C THR A 80 -4.11 -17.60 -12.13
N GLY A 81 -5.43 -17.80 -12.31
CA GLY A 81 -6.18 -18.90 -11.71
C GLY A 81 -6.42 -18.76 -10.21
N LYS A 82 -6.38 -17.54 -9.66
CA LYS A 82 -6.51 -17.27 -8.21
C LYS A 82 -7.96 -16.99 -7.74
N TYR A 83 -8.95 -17.18 -8.61
CA TYR A 83 -10.36 -17.07 -8.23
C TYR A 83 -10.90 -18.46 -7.87
N GLN A 84 -11.12 -18.72 -6.59
CA GLN A 84 -11.95 -19.82 -6.12
C GLN A 84 -13.36 -19.27 -5.94
N ASP A 85 -14.31 -19.74 -6.75
CA ASP A 85 -15.74 -19.54 -6.52
C ASP A 85 -16.10 -20.18 -5.17
N ASN A 86 -16.16 -19.38 -4.10
CA ASN A 86 -16.92 -19.79 -2.93
C ASN A 86 -18.39 -19.69 -3.32
N HIS A 87 -18.96 -20.83 -3.74
CA HIS A 87 -20.38 -21.01 -4.01
C HIS A 87 -21.23 -20.79 -2.75
N THR A 88 -21.42 -19.53 -2.36
CA THR A 88 -22.45 -19.09 -1.44
C THR A 88 -22.86 -17.68 -1.82
N GLN A 89 -23.58 -17.53 -2.94
CA GLN A 89 -24.45 -16.38 -3.17
C GLN A 89 -25.67 -16.80 -3.99
N SER A 90 -26.82 -16.30 -3.52
CA SER A 90 -28.19 -16.68 -3.86
C SER A 90 -28.55 -16.56 -5.33
N MET A 91 -29.33 -17.53 -5.83
CA MET A 91 -30.07 -17.41 -7.10
C MET A 91 -31.06 -16.23 -7.04
N ASN A 92 -31.05 -15.38 -8.07
CA ASN A 92 -32.18 -14.50 -8.37
C ASN A 92 -33.33 -15.32 -8.99
N SER A 93 -34.58 -14.90 -8.72
CA SER A 93 -35.82 -15.61 -9.05
C SER A 93 -36.15 -15.77 -10.54
N ASP A 94 -35.40 -15.17 -11.46
CA ASP A 94 -35.79 -15.10 -12.90
C ASP A 94 -34.82 -15.80 -13.88
N GLY A 95 -33.90 -16.64 -13.41
CA GLY A 95 -33.22 -17.63 -14.28
C GLY A 95 -32.30 -17.11 -15.40
N THR A 96 -32.09 -15.80 -15.54
CA THR A 96 -31.14 -15.25 -16.53
C THR A 96 -29.73 -15.08 -15.95
N ARG A 97 -28.76 -15.83 -16.51
CA ARG A 97 -27.32 -15.63 -16.28
C ARG A 97 -26.80 -14.45 -17.11
N ALA A 98 -26.75 -13.28 -16.49
CA ALA A 98 -25.85 -12.21 -16.91
C ALA A 98 -25.58 -11.31 -15.71
N VAL A 99 -24.70 -11.75 -14.81
CA VAL A 99 -24.23 -10.92 -13.71
C VAL A 99 -22.71 -11.03 -13.71
N PHE A 100 -22.06 -9.96 -14.16
CA PHE A 100 -20.64 -9.76 -13.89
C PHE A 100 -20.38 -10.00 -12.40
N PRO A 101 -19.28 -10.70 -12.01
CA PRO A 101 -18.96 -10.95 -10.60
C PRO A 101 -19.06 -9.66 -9.78
N PRO A 102 -19.42 -9.70 -8.48
CA PRO A 102 -19.51 -8.51 -7.63
C PRO A 102 -18.26 -7.60 -7.74
N ASP A 103 -17.08 -8.23 -7.91
CA ASP A 103 -15.78 -7.56 -8.07
C ASP A 103 -15.63 -6.81 -9.41
N PHE A 104 -16.43 -7.17 -10.42
CA PHE A 104 -16.52 -6.47 -11.71
C PHE A 104 -17.52 -5.31 -11.70
N GLN A 105 -18.38 -5.19 -10.67
CA GLN A 105 -19.43 -4.15 -10.61
C GLN A 105 -18.90 -2.78 -10.16
N VAL A 106 -17.65 -2.72 -9.67
CA VAL A 106 -16.97 -1.48 -9.27
C VAL A 106 -16.75 -0.54 -10.48
N GLY A 107 -16.77 -1.06 -11.71
CA GLY A 107 -16.56 -0.30 -12.95
C GLY A 107 -17.80 0.34 -13.58
N LEU A 108 -19.03 0.04 -13.11
CA LEU A 108 -20.26 0.48 -13.80
C LEU A 108 -20.91 1.76 -13.24
N ARG A 109 -20.44 2.31 -12.12
CA ARG A 109 -20.92 3.61 -11.56
C ARG A 109 -20.17 4.83 -12.08
N PHE A 110 -19.71 4.76 -13.34
CA PHE A 110 -18.84 5.76 -13.96
C PHE A 110 -19.51 7.11 -14.28
N LEU A 111 -20.85 7.18 -14.31
CA LEU A 111 -21.58 8.31 -14.89
C LEU A 111 -22.42 9.14 -13.90
N GLU A 112 -22.66 8.67 -12.67
CA GLU A 112 -23.53 9.39 -11.71
C GLU A 112 -22.80 9.91 -10.46
N GLY A 113 -21.48 9.73 -10.41
CA GLY A 113 -20.63 10.30 -9.37
C GLY A 113 -20.70 9.59 -8.01
N TYR A 114 -19.58 9.60 -7.30
CA TYR A 114 -19.57 9.40 -5.85
C TYR A 114 -19.49 10.78 -5.22
N VAL A 115 -20.53 11.20 -4.49
CA VAL A 115 -20.54 12.50 -3.81
C VAL A 115 -19.69 12.47 -2.51
N HIS A 116 -19.24 11.28 -2.08
CA HIS A 116 -18.25 11.09 -1.00
C HIS A 116 -17.39 9.83 -1.24
N PRO A 117 -16.17 9.75 -0.70
CA PRO A 117 -15.37 8.52 -0.73
C PRO A 117 -16.17 7.36 -0.14
N ILE A 118 -16.03 6.17 -0.75
CA ILE A 118 -16.74 4.93 -0.43
C ILE A 118 -16.31 4.42 0.94
N GLU A 119 -16.72 5.09 2.01
CA GLU A 119 -16.29 4.75 3.37
C GLU A 119 -17.46 4.53 4.35
N ASN A 120 -18.74 4.71 3.98
CA ASN A 120 -19.85 4.56 4.95
C ASN A 120 -21.24 4.22 4.33
N LEU A 121 -21.37 3.14 3.56
CA LEU A 121 -22.69 2.64 3.15
C LEU A 121 -22.96 1.25 3.73
N SER A 122 -23.73 1.20 4.82
CA SER A 122 -24.30 -0.03 5.40
C SER A 122 -25.64 -0.42 4.76
N PHE A 123 -25.95 0.09 3.57
CA PHE A 123 -27.24 -0.13 2.90
C PHE A 123 -27.10 -1.14 1.76
N ALA A 124 -27.92 -2.19 1.81
CA ALA A 124 -28.06 -3.15 0.72
C ALA A 124 -29.03 -2.64 -0.35
N PHE A 125 -28.85 -3.09 -1.59
CA PHE A 125 -29.81 -2.88 -2.68
C PHE A 125 -31.16 -3.57 -2.34
N PRO A 126 -32.34 -2.97 -2.62
CA PRO A 126 -32.62 -1.74 -3.36
C PRO A 126 -32.78 -0.47 -2.50
N ALA A 127 -32.42 -0.50 -1.20
CA ALA A 127 -32.57 0.66 -0.31
C ALA A 127 -31.76 1.89 -0.78
N LEU A 128 -30.70 1.65 -1.54
CA LEU A 128 -29.87 2.65 -2.21
C LEU A 128 -30.57 3.40 -3.37
N LEU A 129 -31.78 3.00 -3.76
CA LEU A 129 -32.55 3.65 -4.83
C LEU A 129 -33.47 4.79 -4.33
N GLN A 130 -33.57 4.98 -3.01
CA GLN A 130 -34.46 6.00 -2.44
C GLN A 130 -33.73 7.33 -2.27
N LYS A 131 -34.37 8.43 -2.70
CA LYS A 131 -33.80 9.78 -2.74
C LYS A 131 -33.58 10.45 -1.37
N ASP A 132 -34.22 9.97 -0.30
CA ASP A 132 -34.32 10.70 0.98
C ASP A 132 -33.68 9.96 2.16
N ILE A 133 -32.40 9.58 2.06
CA ILE A 133 -31.67 8.97 3.18
C ILE A 133 -31.18 10.07 4.13
N LYS A 134 -31.82 10.21 5.29
CA LYS A 134 -31.31 11.06 6.40
C LYS A 134 -30.20 10.32 7.16
N LEU A 135 -28.97 10.85 7.07
CA LEU A 135 -27.81 10.36 7.81
C LEU A 135 -27.94 10.71 9.31
N VAL A 136 -28.03 9.70 10.17
CA VAL A 136 -27.88 9.87 11.63
C VAL A 136 -26.39 9.83 11.95
N GLN A 137 -25.84 10.94 12.45
CA GLN A 137 -24.48 10.97 12.99
C GLN A 137 -24.42 10.19 14.30
N THR A 138 -23.55 9.18 14.38
CA THR A 138 -23.26 8.50 15.64
C THR A 138 -22.42 9.41 16.54
N PRO A 139 -22.71 9.52 17.86
CA PRO A 139 -21.94 10.37 18.76
C PRO A 139 -20.53 9.82 18.97
N TRP A 140 -19.58 10.73 19.09
CA TRP A 140 -18.20 10.48 19.52
C TRP A 140 -18.18 9.65 20.82
N LEU A 141 -17.57 8.46 20.77
CA LEU A 141 -17.29 7.68 21.97
C LEU A 141 -16.17 8.37 22.77
N GLN A 142 -16.53 8.84 23.96
CA GLN A 142 -15.63 9.38 24.97
C GLN A 142 -14.70 8.29 25.54
N ASN A 143 -13.51 8.76 25.94
CA ASN A 143 -12.49 8.09 26.74
C ASN A 143 -13.01 6.89 27.57
N SER A 144 -12.54 5.70 27.21
CA SER A 144 -12.44 4.60 28.16
C SER A 144 -11.00 4.51 28.63
N SER A 145 -10.78 4.81 29.91
CA SER A 145 -9.52 4.58 30.61
C SER A 145 -9.22 3.07 30.59
N VAL A 146 -8.32 2.64 29.69
CA VAL A 146 -7.82 1.27 29.69
C VAL A 146 -6.89 1.12 30.88
N GLN A 147 -7.26 0.20 31.75
CA GLN A 147 -6.51 -0.23 32.91
C GLN A 147 -5.15 -0.77 32.42
N ASN A 148 -4.06 -0.06 32.76
CA ASN A 148 -2.69 -0.45 32.42
C ASN A 148 -2.31 -1.71 33.19
N SER A 149 -2.69 -2.89 32.69
CA SER A 149 -1.93 -4.10 32.94
C SER A 149 -0.58 -3.91 32.25
N VAL A 150 0.51 -3.92 33.03
CA VAL A 150 1.86 -3.91 32.49
C VAL A 150 2.06 -5.25 31.78
N ILE A 151 1.71 -5.32 30.50
CA ILE A 151 1.98 -6.47 29.65
C ILE A 151 3.49 -6.50 29.42
N GLU A 152 4.16 -7.53 29.94
CA GLU A 152 5.58 -7.75 29.70
C GLU A 152 5.84 -7.85 28.19
N ILE A 153 6.72 -6.99 27.66
CA ILE A 153 7.06 -6.97 26.24
C ILE A 153 8.18 -7.98 26.01
N VAL A 154 7.81 -9.17 25.55
CA VAL A 154 8.75 -10.21 25.10
C VAL A 154 9.21 -9.91 23.67
N GLN A 155 10.51 -9.92 23.45
CA GLN A 155 11.10 -9.72 22.13
C GLN A 155 10.89 -10.94 21.25
N LYS A 156 10.18 -10.78 20.13
CA LYS A 156 9.97 -11.84 19.15
C LYS A 156 11.18 -11.98 18.24
N THR A 157 11.48 -13.22 17.88
CA THR A 157 12.47 -13.55 16.85
C THR A 157 11.85 -14.29 15.67
N HIS A 158 10.68 -14.89 15.88
CA HIS A 158 9.93 -15.67 14.91
C HIS A 158 8.43 -15.38 15.09
N VAL A 159 7.66 -15.64 14.04
CA VAL A 159 6.19 -15.55 14.01
C VAL A 159 5.63 -16.95 13.87
N ASN A 160 4.58 -17.27 14.62
CA ASN A 160 3.90 -18.55 14.48
C ASN A 160 2.66 -18.39 13.60
N LEU A 161 2.52 -19.22 12.56
CA LEU A 161 1.32 -19.26 11.72
C LEU A 161 0.76 -20.68 11.62
N GLY A 162 -0.56 -20.82 11.78
CA GLY A 162 -1.34 -21.99 11.44
C GLY A 162 -1.96 -21.87 10.05
N VAL A 163 -2.51 -22.98 9.54
CA VAL A 163 -3.07 -23.08 8.17
C VAL A 163 -4.27 -22.13 7.94
N LYS A 164 -5.01 -21.80 9.00
CA LYS A 164 -6.17 -20.88 8.94
C LYS A 164 -5.78 -19.41 9.04
N ASP A 165 -4.52 -19.12 9.36
CA ASP A 165 -4.07 -17.75 9.52
C ASP A 165 -3.83 -17.09 8.16
N LYS A 166 -3.86 -15.76 8.15
CA LYS A 166 -3.53 -14.93 7.00
C LYS A 166 -2.36 -14.01 7.28
N VAL A 167 -1.64 -13.69 6.20
CA VAL A 167 -0.58 -12.67 6.18
C VAL A 167 -1.07 -11.44 5.42
N LEU A 168 -0.89 -10.26 6.01
CA LEU A 168 -1.12 -8.97 5.37
C LEU A 168 0.22 -8.36 4.92
N PHE A 169 0.33 -8.05 3.63
CA PHE A 169 1.46 -7.30 3.07
C PHE A 169 1.07 -5.84 2.88
N ALA A 170 1.83 -4.93 3.49
CA ALA A 170 1.60 -3.49 3.43
C ALA A 170 2.92 -2.74 3.18
N GLY A 171 2.83 -1.64 2.45
CA GLY A 171 3.99 -0.83 2.05
C GLY A 171 3.98 -0.40 0.58
N ASP A 172 5.09 0.14 0.13
CA ASP A 172 5.16 0.84 -1.16
C ASP A 172 5.62 -0.06 -2.32
N SER A 173 6.28 0.51 -3.33
CA SER A 173 6.82 -0.25 -4.47
C SER A 173 7.84 -1.32 -4.06
N MET A 174 8.49 -1.18 -2.90
CA MET A 174 9.36 -2.22 -2.37
C MET A 174 8.57 -3.46 -1.97
N MET A 175 7.44 -3.28 -1.26
CA MET A 175 6.56 -4.39 -0.91
C MET A 175 5.89 -5.00 -2.15
N GLN A 176 5.51 -4.19 -3.14
CA GLN A 176 4.95 -4.70 -4.39
C GLN A 176 5.88 -5.70 -5.10
N GLY A 177 7.20 -5.51 -4.99
CA GLY A 177 8.18 -6.44 -5.51
C GLY A 177 8.31 -7.73 -4.70
N VAL A 178 8.12 -7.69 -3.37
CA VAL A 178 8.39 -8.82 -2.47
C VAL A 178 7.15 -9.68 -2.19
N ALA A 179 6.01 -9.04 -1.91
CA ALA A 179 4.76 -9.69 -1.51
C ALA A 179 4.33 -10.83 -2.45
N PRO A 180 4.42 -10.72 -3.80
CA PRO A 180 3.99 -11.79 -4.69
C PRO A 180 4.76 -13.11 -4.48
N HIS A 181 6.05 -13.05 -4.14
CA HIS A 181 6.88 -14.23 -3.93
C HIS A 181 6.54 -14.93 -2.61
N LEU A 182 6.45 -14.15 -1.53
CA LEU A 182 6.15 -14.70 -0.21
C LEU A 182 4.72 -15.23 -0.15
N LYS A 183 3.74 -14.47 -0.66
CA LYS A 183 2.34 -14.91 -0.79
C LYS A 183 2.24 -16.23 -1.55
N ARG A 184 2.92 -16.35 -2.70
CA ARG A 184 2.90 -17.59 -3.49
C ARG A 184 3.47 -18.75 -2.71
N ARG A 185 4.60 -18.56 -2.03
CA ARG A 185 5.28 -19.61 -1.28
C ARG A 185 4.46 -20.09 -0.08
N LEU A 186 3.92 -19.16 0.70
CA LEU A 186 3.04 -19.46 1.85
C LEU A 186 1.82 -20.30 1.43
N TYR A 187 1.19 -19.93 0.31
CA TYR A 187 0.05 -20.68 -0.21
C TYR A 187 0.44 -22.06 -0.74
N GLN A 188 1.50 -22.15 -1.54
CA GLN A 188 1.90 -23.40 -2.19
C GLN A 188 2.47 -24.44 -1.21
N GLU A 189 3.23 -24.00 -0.21
CA GLU A 189 3.89 -24.92 0.72
C GLU A 189 3.04 -25.21 1.98
N TYR A 190 2.16 -24.29 2.41
CA TYR A 190 1.44 -24.40 3.70
C TYR A 190 -0.06 -24.10 3.63
N GLY A 191 -0.61 -23.76 2.45
CA GLY A 191 -2.02 -23.40 2.30
C GLY A 191 -2.40 -22.06 2.97
N ILE A 192 -1.43 -21.29 3.44
CA ILE A 192 -1.65 -20.02 4.15
C ILE A 192 -2.02 -18.93 3.16
N SER A 193 -3.18 -18.33 3.37
CA SER A 193 -3.70 -17.26 2.52
C SER A 193 -3.05 -15.91 2.85
N SER A 194 -3.11 -14.96 1.91
CA SER A 194 -2.55 -13.62 2.16
C SER A 194 -3.26 -12.51 1.39
N ILE A 195 -3.31 -11.33 2.02
CA ILE A 195 -3.82 -10.08 1.46
C ILE A 195 -2.63 -9.19 1.13
N ASN A 196 -2.58 -8.65 -0.09
CA ASN A 196 -1.54 -7.72 -0.50
C ASN A 196 -2.18 -6.36 -0.76
N LEU A 197 -1.92 -5.38 0.11
CA LEU A 197 -2.40 -4.01 -0.04
C LEU A 197 -1.32 -3.06 -0.54
N SER A 198 -0.13 -3.56 -0.88
CA SER A 198 1.01 -2.72 -1.27
C SER A 198 0.69 -1.78 -2.43
N LYS A 199 1.07 -0.51 -2.29
CA LYS A 199 0.69 0.56 -3.21
C LYS A 199 1.85 1.48 -3.54
N GLN A 200 2.17 1.59 -4.82
CA GLN A 200 3.24 2.46 -5.32
C GLN A 200 3.08 3.91 -4.88
N SER A 201 4.19 4.61 -4.68
CA SER A 201 4.24 6.05 -4.38
C SER A 201 3.51 6.45 -3.09
N THR A 202 3.33 5.51 -2.16
CA THR A 202 2.79 5.76 -0.82
C THR A 202 3.88 5.71 0.24
N GLY A 203 3.57 6.22 1.42
CA GLY A 203 4.46 6.24 2.59
C GLY A 203 3.68 6.74 3.81
N LEU A 204 4.33 6.85 4.95
CA LEU A 204 3.70 7.36 6.16
C LEU A 204 3.59 8.89 6.19
N SER A 205 4.30 9.63 5.34
CA SER A 205 4.44 11.10 5.45
C SER A 205 3.21 11.89 4.99
N TYR A 206 2.46 11.38 4.01
CA TYR A 206 1.33 12.07 3.38
C TYR A 206 0.04 11.23 3.47
N PRO A 207 -0.63 11.17 4.63
CA PRO A 207 -1.85 10.38 4.82
C PRO A 207 -3.04 10.87 3.97
N GLY A 208 -3.00 12.13 3.50
CA GLY A 208 -4.03 12.65 2.60
C GLY A 208 -4.05 11.98 1.21
N PHE A 209 -2.95 11.34 0.80
CA PHE A 209 -2.93 10.51 -0.40
C PHE A 209 -3.29 9.07 -0.11
N PHE A 210 -2.66 8.51 0.92
CA PHE A 210 -2.89 7.14 1.35
C PHE A 210 -2.53 6.99 2.83
N ASP A 211 -3.52 6.64 3.64
CA ASP A 211 -3.37 6.51 5.09
C ASP A 211 -3.09 5.04 5.46
N TRP A 212 -1.81 4.69 5.60
CA TRP A 212 -1.38 3.34 6.00
C TRP A 212 -1.91 2.91 7.38
N PRO A 213 -1.79 3.71 8.45
CA PRO A 213 -2.39 3.37 9.74
C PRO A 213 -3.88 3.02 9.65
N LYS A 214 -4.69 3.86 8.98
CA LYS A 214 -6.12 3.60 8.81
C LYS A 214 -6.38 2.36 7.96
N THR A 215 -5.62 2.19 6.88
CA THR A 215 -5.76 1.04 5.96
C THR A 215 -5.50 -0.28 6.67
N ILE A 216 -4.44 -0.35 7.48
CA ILE A 216 -4.10 -1.56 8.24
C ILE A 216 -5.16 -1.83 9.30
N SER A 217 -5.59 -0.81 10.05
CA SER A 217 -6.64 -0.97 11.06
C SER A 217 -7.96 -1.51 10.50
N ASN A 218 -8.40 -0.98 9.35
CA ASN A 218 -9.56 -1.53 8.65
C ASN A 218 -9.33 -2.99 8.22
N ALA A 219 -8.16 -3.31 7.67
CA ALA A 219 -7.86 -4.67 7.23
C ALA A 219 -7.88 -5.68 8.37
N LEU A 220 -7.30 -5.34 9.53
CA LEU A 220 -7.27 -6.20 10.72
C LEU A 220 -8.66 -6.38 11.33
N ARG A 221 -9.47 -5.32 11.37
CA ARG A 221 -10.87 -5.40 11.83
C ARG A 221 -11.71 -6.29 10.92
N ASP A 222 -11.58 -6.12 9.61
CA ASP A 222 -12.42 -6.81 8.63
C ASP A 222 -11.97 -8.26 8.38
N ASN A 223 -10.75 -8.63 8.79
CA ASN A 223 -10.16 -9.96 8.63
C ASN A 223 -9.48 -10.42 9.94
N PRO A 224 -10.25 -10.94 10.92
CA PRO A 224 -9.72 -11.34 12.23
C PRO A 224 -8.78 -12.56 12.20
N ASP A 225 -8.69 -13.24 11.05
CA ASP A 225 -7.77 -14.34 10.78
C ASP A 225 -6.38 -13.88 10.31
N ILE A 226 -6.15 -12.58 10.10
CA ILE A 226 -4.79 -12.06 9.93
C ILE A 226 -4.02 -12.25 11.24
N LYS A 227 -2.85 -12.90 11.17
CA LYS A 227 -1.92 -13.08 12.30
C LYS A 227 -0.53 -12.51 12.09
N LEU A 228 -0.24 -12.04 10.89
CA LEU A 228 1.00 -11.35 10.58
C LEU A 228 0.77 -10.16 9.65
N VAL A 229 1.28 -8.99 10.03
CA VAL A 229 1.52 -7.87 9.11
C VAL A 229 3.00 -7.81 8.76
N VAL A 230 3.31 -7.80 7.47
CA VAL A 230 4.65 -7.48 6.97
C VAL A 230 4.62 -6.07 6.38
N MET A 231 5.39 -5.16 6.97
CA MET A 231 5.53 -3.76 6.54
C MET A 231 6.83 -3.56 5.79
N PHE A 232 6.77 -2.98 4.59
CA PHE A 232 7.98 -2.60 3.83
C PHE A 232 7.78 -1.34 2.98
N LEU A 233 8.23 -0.20 3.51
CA LEU A 233 8.12 1.13 2.89
C LEU A 233 9.29 2.04 3.26
N GLY A 234 9.44 3.17 2.58
CA GLY A 234 10.36 4.22 3.01
C GLY A 234 10.79 5.23 1.95
N PRO A 235 11.18 4.86 0.72
CA PRO A 235 11.70 5.79 -0.28
C PRO A 235 10.81 7.00 -0.59
N ASN A 236 9.51 6.94 -0.29
CA ASN A 236 8.55 8.02 -0.51
C ASN A 236 8.32 8.92 0.72
N ASP A 237 9.03 8.70 1.82
CA ASP A 237 8.88 9.42 3.10
C ASP A 237 9.90 10.53 3.42
N PRO A 238 11.08 10.63 2.77
CA PRO A 238 12.03 11.72 3.00
C PRO A 238 11.61 13.11 2.50
N TRP A 239 10.43 13.56 2.92
CA TRP A 239 9.81 14.82 2.56
C TRP A 239 9.29 15.51 3.82
N ASP A 240 9.18 16.83 3.75
CA ASP A 240 8.53 17.60 4.79
C ASP A 240 7.07 17.15 4.92
N MET A 241 6.52 17.12 6.15
CA MET A 241 5.17 16.63 6.40
C MET A 241 4.17 17.77 6.58
N PRO A 242 2.96 17.67 6.03
CA PRO A 242 1.91 18.63 6.31
C PRO A 242 1.46 18.53 7.79
N THR A 243 1.13 19.66 8.39
CA THR A 243 0.50 19.70 9.71
C THR A 243 -1.02 19.58 9.60
N LYS A 244 -1.68 18.93 10.56
CA LYS A 244 -3.13 18.72 10.57
C LYS A 244 -3.97 20.02 10.59
N ARG A 245 -3.37 21.16 10.93
CA ARG A 245 -4.07 22.45 11.15
C ARG A 245 -3.71 23.54 10.14
N GLY A 246 -3.17 23.18 8.98
CA GLY A 246 -2.80 24.17 7.95
C GLY A 246 -1.62 25.08 8.35
N GLY A 247 -0.81 24.65 9.30
CA GLY A 247 0.44 25.31 9.70
C GLY A 247 1.60 24.97 8.75
N PRO A 248 2.81 25.52 9.00
CA PRO A 248 3.97 25.25 8.18
C PRO A 248 4.28 23.74 8.13
N TYR A 249 4.83 23.29 7.02
CA TYR A 249 5.26 21.89 6.89
C TYR A 249 6.38 21.61 7.89
N LEU A 250 6.31 20.45 8.53
CA LEU A 250 7.36 19.95 9.42
C LEU A 250 8.54 19.52 8.56
N LYS A 251 9.72 20.08 8.82
CA LYS A 251 10.92 19.77 8.04
C LYS A 251 11.33 18.33 8.25
N PHE A 252 11.66 17.60 7.18
CA PHE A 252 12.16 16.23 7.30
C PHE A 252 13.29 16.14 8.33
N ALA A 253 13.19 15.16 9.23
CA ALA A 253 14.12 14.93 10.35
C ALA A 253 14.25 16.06 11.39
N SER A 254 13.34 17.04 11.40
CA SER A 254 13.15 17.90 12.58
C SER A 254 12.49 17.14 13.72
N GLU A 255 12.64 17.61 14.96
CA GLU A 255 12.06 16.98 16.15
C GLU A 255 10.54 16.76 16.02
N ASP A 256 9.80 17.79 15.59
CA ASP A 256 8.35 17.68 15.38
C ASP A 256 7.99 16.69 14.26
N TRP A 257 8.78 16.64 13.19
CA TRP A 257 8.60 15.67 12.12
C TRP A 257 8.82 14.25 12.64
N GLU A 258 9.90 14.03 13.39
CA GLU A 258 10.23 12.73 13.98
C GLU A 258 9.11 12.25 14.90
N ASN A 259 8.65 13.12 15.80
CA ASN A 259 7.58 12.82 16.74
C ASN A 259 6.29 12.40 16.02
N LEU A 260 5.88 13.15 15.00
CA LEU A 260 4.68 12.81 14.22
C LEU A 260 4.86 11.52 13.41
N TYR A 261 6.06 11.28 12.87
CA TYR A 261 6.35 10.09 12.09
C TYR A 261 6.35 8.82 12.98
N ARG A 262 6.98 8.90 14.17
CA ARG A 262 6.93 7.84 15.19
C ARG A 262 5.51 7.52 15.62
N GLN A 263 4.67 8.53 15.87
CA GLN A 263 3.26 8.31 16.20
C GLN A 263 2.51 7.51 15.13
N ARG A 264 2.85 7.68 13.84
CA ARG A 264 2.25 6.90 12.74
C ARG A 264 2.74 5.45 12.72
N ILE A 265 4.00 5.20 13.07
CA ILE A 265 4.54 3.84 13.25
C ILE A 265 3.87 3.17 14.46
N GLU A 266 3.84 3.87 15.60
CA GLU A 266 3.23 3.38 16.85
C GLU A 266 1.75 3.05 16.66
N ALA A 267 0.99 3.86 15.91
CA ALA A 267 -0.41 3.58 15.62
C ALA A 267 -0.62 2.21 14.95
N ILE A 268 0.24 1.85 13.98
CA ILE A 268 0.21 0.55 13.31
C ILE A 268 0.53 -0.58 14.29
N LEU A 269 1.59 -0.41 15.09
CA LEU A 269 2.05 -1.43 16.04
C LEU A 269 1.04 -1.66 17.17
N HIS A 270 0.41 -0.61 17.68
CA HIS A 270 -0.61 -0.70 18.72
C HIS A 270 -1.87 -1.39 18.20
N ASP A 271 -2.34 -1.03 17.01
CA ASP A 271 -3.53 -1.63 16.41
C ASP A 271 -3.32 -3.13 16.10
N ALA A 272 -2.14 -3.49 15.57
CA ALA A 272 -1.75 -4.90 15.39
C ALA A 272 -1.75 -5.67 16.72
N ARG A 273 -1.14 -5.10 17.77
CA ARG A 273 -1.13 -5.69 19.11
C ARG A 273 -2.54 -5.88 19.68
N GLN A 274 -3.44 -4.92 19.49
CA GLN A 274 -4.84 -5.02 19.94
C GLN A 274 -5.59 -6.17 19.27
N HIS A 275 -5.24 -6.49 18.02
CA HIS A 275 -5.81 -7.61 17.28
C HIS A 275 -5.03 -8.94 17.46
N HIS A 276 -4.02 -8.97 18.34
CA HIS A 276 -3.12 -10.11 18.53
C HIS A 276 -2.44 -10.55 17.22
N VAL A 277 -1.90 -9.57 16.49
CA VAL A 277 -1.23 -9.74 15.20
C VAL A 277 0.25 -9.38 15.35
N ASP A 278 1.12 -10.28 14.91
CA ASP A 278 2.56 -10.04 14.90
C ASP A 278 2.96 -9.09 13.76
N VAL A 279 4.03 -8.33 13.95
CA VAL A 279 4.54 -7.41 12.93
C VAL A 279 6.00 -7.74 12.59
N ILE A 280 6.25 -7.89 11.29
CA ILE A 280 7.60 -7.83 10.73
C ILE A 280 7.75 -6.53 9.96
N TRP A 281 8.66 -5.66 10.40
CA TRP A 281 8.99 -4.41 9.72
C TRP A 281 10.34 -4.49 9.01
N VAL A 282 10.34 -4.31 7.69
CA VAL A 282 11.54 -4.37 6.87
C VAL A 282 12.08 -2.96 6.63
N GLY A 283 13.29 -2.71 7.12
CA GLY A 283 14.05 -1.49 6.83
C GLY A 283 14.65 -1.51 5.41
N PRO A 284 14.42 -0.49 4.58
CA PRO A 284 14.99 -0.40 3.24
C PRO A 284 16.52 -0.46 3.22
N PRO A 285 17.13 -1.03 2.16
CA PRO A 285 18.57 -1.07 2.05
C PRO A 285 19.12 0.30 1.63
N ASN A 286 20.45 0.40 1.56
CA ASN A 286 21.14 1.58 1.03
C ASN A 286 20.69 1.88 -0.41
N MET A 287 20.69 3.16 -0.76
CA MET A 287 20.22 3.67 -2.06
C MET A 287 21.39 4.27 -2.84
N ARG A 288 21.31 4.25 -4.18
CA ARG A 288 22.42 4.77 -5.01
C ARG A 288 22.66 6.26 -4.77
N GLN A 289 21.59 7.03 -4.65
CA GLN A 289 21.69 8.46 -4.36
C GLN A 289 21.98 8.66 -2.86
N LYS A 290 23.14 9.27 -2.55
CA LYS A 290 23.60 9.42 -1.16
C LYS A 290 22.60 10.15 -0.26
N LYS A 291 21.94 11.20 -0.76
CA LYS A 291 20.90 11.93 0.00
C LYS A 291 19.73 11.01 0.40
N LEU A 292 19.21 10.24 -0.56
CA LEU A 292 18.13 9.29 -0.29
C LEU A 292 18.60 8.17 0.64
N SER A 293 19.82 7.66 0.44
CA SER A 293 20.39 6.62 1.30
C SER A 293 20.54 7.08 2.75
N ASN A 294 21.05 8.30 2.98
CA ASN A 294 21.14 8.88 4.33
C ASN A 294 19.74 9.04 4.96
N SER A 295 18.74 9.37 4.15
CA SER A 295 17.35 9.44 4.61
C SER A 295 16.81 8.07 5.00
N MET A 296 17.14 6.99 4.27
CA MET A 296 16.78 5.61 4.65
C MET A 296 17.49 5.19 5.93
N VAL A 297 18.77 5.56 6.11
CA VAL A 297 19.50 5.31 7.36
C VAL A 297 18.78 5.97 8.55
N TYR A 298 18.30 7.20 8.38
CA TYR A 298 17.52 7.89 9.41
C TYR A 298 16.18 7.19 9.68
N LEU A 299 15.36 6.92 8.66
CA LEU A 299 14.07 6.23 8.82
C LEU A 299 14.21 4.85 9.45
N ASN A 300 15.23 4.08 9.05
CA ASN A 300 15.52 2.76 9.60
C ASN A 300 15.78 2.78 11.11
N LYS A 301 16.42 3.85 11.64
CA LYS A 301 16.58 4.03 13.08
C LYS A 301 15.24 4.22 13.79
N LEU A 302 14.32 4.96 13.19
CA LEU A 302 12.98 5.16 13.73
C LEU A 302 12.19 3.85 13.74
N TYR A 303 12.18 3.14 12.60
CA TYR A 303 11.51 1.84 12.48
C TYR A 303 12.04 0.85 13.51
N GLN A 304 13.37 0.67 13.57
CA GLN A 304 13.98 -0.26 14.51
C GLN A 304 13.62 0.08 15.95
N ALA A 305 13.70 1.36 16.33
CA ALA A 305 13.41 1.79 17.69
C ALA A 305 11.95 1.49 18.09
N GLU A 306 10.96 1.88 17.27
CA GLU A 306 9.55 1.68 17.63
C GLU A 306 9.12 0.20 17.57
N VAL A 307 9.60 -0.53 16.58
CA VAL A 307 9.25 -1.96 16.40
C VAL A 307 9.82 -2.80 17.54
N THR A 308 11.09 -2.60 17.90
CA THR A 308 11.72 -3.34 19.02
C THR A 308 11.17 -2.92 20.39
N LYS A 309 10.82 -1.64 20.58
CA LYS A 309 10.10 -1.16 21.77
C LYS A 309 8.78 -1.91 21.97
N MET A 310 8.12 -2.32 20.89
CA MET A 310 6.88 -3.11 20.91
C MET A 310 7.14 -4.63 20.89
N GLY A 311 8.39 -5.09 21.00
CA GLY A 311 8.73 -6.51 20.99
C GLY A 311 8.50 -7.21 19.64
N GLU A 312 8.24 -6.43 18.59
CA GLU A 312 8.02 -6.93 17.24
C GLU A 312 9.34 -7.05 16.46
N ILE A 313 9.30 -7.65 15.27
CA ILE A 313 10.50 -8.02 14.54
C ILE A 313 10.89 -6.92 13.55
N TYR A 314 12.03 -6.27 13.78
CA TYR A 314 12.66 -5.40 12.78
C TYR A 314 13.76 -6.13 12.02
N ILE A 315 13.80 -5.96 10.69
CA ILE A 315 14.84 -6.56 9.85
C ILE A 315 15.40 -5.53 8.89
N SER A 316 16.72 -5.46 8.79
CA SER A 316 17.41 -4.63 7.80
C SER A 316 17.63 -5.40 6.50
N ALA A 317 17.12 -4.87 5.38
CA ALA A 317 17.42 -5.42 4.06
C ALA A 317 18.92 -5.34 3.70
N ASN A 318 19.67 -4.41 4.30
CA ASN A 318 21.14 -4.37 4.15
C ASN A 318 21.80 -5.66 4.65
N ASN A 319 21.29 -6.26 5.73
CA ASN A 319 21.83 -7.51 6.27
C ASN A 319 21.56 -8.67 5.31
N MET A 320 20.36 -8.74 4.74
CA MET A 320 20.00 -9.74 3.73
C MET A 320 20.88 -9.64 2.49
N PHE A 321 21.21 -8.40 2.08
CA PHE A 321 22.04 -8.12 0.92
C PHE A 321 23.55 -8.15 1.21
N LYS A 322 23.92 -8.35 2.48
CA LYS A 322 25.30 -8.34 2.98
C LYS A 322 26.05 -7.03 2.68
N TYR A 323 25.33 -5.92 2.54
CA TYR A 323 25.96 -4.62 2.32
C TYR A 323 26.82 -4.25 3.53
N LYS A 324 28.00 -3.69 3.26
CA LYS A 324 28.91 -3.19 4.30
C LYS A 324 28.68 -1.70 4.48
N SER A 325 28.48 -1.29 5.72
CA SER A 325 28.31 0.12 6.10
C SER A 325 27.20 0.80 5.29
N GLU A 326 27.40 2.06 4.87
CA GLU A 326 26.43 2.85 4.10
C GLU A 326 26.58 2.68 2.58
N ASN A 327 27.30 1.66 2.12
CA ASN A 327 27.59 1.48 0.69
C ASN A 327 26.43 0.86 -0.06
N TYR A 328 26.15 1.40 -1.23
CA TYR A 328 25.24 0.84 -2.22
C TYR A 328 25.99 -0.11 -3.16
N SER A 329 25.35 -1.20 -3.57
CA SER A 329 25.83 -2.10 -4.63
C SER A 329 24.65 -2.66 -5.42
N ASP A 330 24.75 -2.78 -6.75
CA ASP A 330 23.71 -3.50 -7.51
C ASP A 330 23.72 -5.02 -7.22
N TYR A 331 24.78 -5.52 -6.60
CA TYR A 331 25.06 -6.93 -6.34
C TYR A 331 25.17 -7.21 -4.84
N ILE A 332 25.04 -8.48 -4.45
CA ILE A 332 25.25 -8.91 -3.06
C ILE A 332 26.64 -8.49 -2.56
N GLY A 333 26.73 -8.07 -1.29
CA GLY A 333 27.97 -7.64 -0.67
C GLY A 333 28.40 -6.23 -1.10
N ASP A 334 29.67 -6.12 -1.46
CA ASP A 334 30.34 -4.89 -1.90
C ASP A 334 30.56 -4.85 -3.43
N GLY A 335 29.87 -5.71 -4.18
CA GLY A 335 30.03 -5.80 -5.64
C GLY A 335 31.05 -6.85 -6.09
N SER A 336 31.71 -7.53 -5.16
CA SER A 336 32.61 -8.67 -5.46
C SER A 336 31.89 -9.91 -5.99
N SER A 337 30.57 -9.98 -5.84
CA SER A 337 29.73 -11.07 -6.35
C SER A 337 29.01 -10.69 -7.63
N THR A 338 28.72 -11.68 -8.48
CA THR A 338 27.96 -11.52 -9.72
C THR A 338 26.43 -11.61 -9.52
N ILE A 339 25.96 -11.92 -8.31
CA ILE A 339 24.53 -12.04 -8.01
C ILE A 339 23.91 -10.65 -7.88
N LYS A 340 23.21 -10.20 -8.93
CA LYS A 340 22.54 -8.90 -8.98
C LYS A 340 21.26 -8.91 -8.12
N LEU A 341 21.16 -8.01 -7.14
CA LEU A 341 20.02 -7.88 -6.22
C LEU A 341 19.16 -6.61 -6.49
N ARG A 342 19.68 -5.65 -7.26
CA ARG A 342 19.00 -4.39 -7.60
C ARG A 342 18.59 -4.34 -9.07
N SER A 343 17.54 -3.60 -9.40
CA SER A 343 17.09 -3.42 -10.80
C SER A 343 18.12 -2.63 -11.63
N GLY A 344 18.87 -1.75 -10.97
CA GLY A 344 19.85 -0.84 -11.58
C GLY A 344 19.42 0.63 -11.58
N ASP A 345 18.21 0.95 -11.08
CA ASP A 345 17.71 2.32 -10.90
C ASP A 345 18.19 2.98 -9.60
N GLY A 346 18.80 2.21 -8.70
CA GLY A 346 19.27 2.68 -7.40
C GLY A 346 18.30 2.52 -6.23
N ILE A 347 17.07 2.05 -6.47
CA ILE A 347 15.96 1.99 -5.50
C ILE A 347 15.29 0.61 -5.46
N HIS A 348 15.00 -0.01 -6.60
CA HIS A 348 14.22 -1.25 -6.68
C HIS A 348 15.09 -2.51 -6.81
N PHE A 349 14.43 -3.66 -6.73
CA PHE A 349 15.04 -4.98 -6.68
C PHE A 349 15.00 -5.68 -8.04
N SER A 350 16.04 -6.48 -8.32
CA SER A 350 15.95 -7.53 -9.33
C SER A 350 15.06 -8.67 -8.83
N LEU A 351 14.73 -9.64 -9.69
CA LEU A 351 14.04 -10.86 -9.26
C LEU A 351 14.76 -11.58 -8.11
N ASN A 352 16.09 -11.72 -8.20
CA ASN A 352 16.92 -12.33 -7.15
C ASN A 352 16.85 -11.54 -5.84
N GLY A 353 16.82 -10.20 -5.90
CA GLY A 353 16.67 -9.35 -4.73
C GLY A 353 15.32 -9.53 -4.04
N GLN A 354 14.23 -9.56 -4.83
CA GLN A 354 12.88 -9.82 -4.32
C GLN A 354 12.79 -11.19 -3.64
N GLN A 355 13.35 -12.23 -4.27
CA GLN A 355 13.39 -13.59 -3.74
C GLN A 355 14.26 -13.70 -2.49
N THR A 356 15.39 -12.98 -2.42
CA THR A 356 16.26 -12.98 -1.24
C THR A 356 15.53 -12.41 -0.02
N ILE A 357 14.83 -11.28 -0.19
CA ILE A 357 14.03 -10.69 0.90
C ILE A 357 12.88 -11.64 1.27
N SER A 358 12.14 -12.14 0.28
CA SER A 358 11.04 -13.09 0.49
C SER A 358 11.48 -14.35 1.24
N ASN A 359 12.63 -14.92 0.90
CA ASN A 359 13.16 -16.14 1.53
C ASN A 359 13.60 -15.88 2.97
N TYR A 360 14.19 -14.71 3.24
CA TYR A 360 14.55 -14.34 4.60
C TYR A 360 13.30 -14.15 5.46
N LEU A 361 12.30 -13.41 4.97
CA LEU A 361 11.03 -13.22 5.67
C LEU A 361 10.34 -14.56 5.96
N PHE A 362 10.32 -15.45 4.97
CA PHE A 362 9.78 -16.80 5.14
C PHE A 362 10.50 -17.59 6.25
N SER A 363 11.83 -17.45 6.38
CA SER A 363 12.62 -18.16 7.40
C SER A 363 12.31 -17.75 8.85
N LEU A 364 11.62 -16.62 9.04
CA LEU A 364 11.19 -16.16 10.36
C LEU A 364 9.81 -16.70 10.76
N ILE A 365 9.14 -17.40 9.86
CA ILE A 365 7.81 -17.95 10.10
C ILE A 365 7.97 -19.41 10.52
N THR A 366 7.49 -19.74 11.71
CA THR A 366 7.33 -21.10 12.20
C THR A 366 5.90 -21.55 11.94
N PHE A 367 5.75 -22.70 11.31
CA PHE A 367 4.45 -23.22 10.91
C PHE A 367 3.94 -24.23 11.94
N ILE A 368 2.81 -23.92 12.56
CA ILE A 368 2.15 -24.84 13.49
C ILE A 368 1.30 -25.80 12.65
N GLN A 369 1.72 -27.06 12.56
CA GLN A 369 0.89 -28.13 12.03
C GLN A 369 -0.11 -28.55 13.11
N GLU A 370 -1.42 -28.53 12.82
CA GLU A 370 -2.39 -29.21 13.69
C GLU A 370 -2.00 -30.71 13.73
N PRO A 371 -1.99 -31.35 14.93
CA PRO A 371 -1.68 -32.77 15.01
C PRO A 371 -2.65 -33.54 14.13
N VAL A 372 -2.11 -34.40 13.25
CA VAL A 372 -2.91 -35.37 12.49
C VAL A 372 -3.73 -36.14 13.52
N LYS A 373 -5.05 -36.05 13.46
CA LYS A 373 -5.91 -36.98 14.19
C LYS A 373 -5.53 -38.37 13.68
N GLU A 374 -4.78 -39.12 14.46
CA GLU A 374 -4.69 -40.57 14.28
C GLU A 374 -6.13 -41.07 14.36
N ASP A 375 -6.69 -41.45 13.21
CA ASP A 375 -7.92 -42.20 13.17
C ASP A 375 -7.66 -43.48 13.95
N ALA A 376 -8.15 -43.51 15.18
CA ALA A 376 -8.25 -44.70 15.99
C ALA A 376 -9.29 -45.64 15.35
N THR A 377 -8.90 -46.30 14.26
CA THR A 377 -9.53 -47.50 13.75
C THR A 377 -8.62 -48.67 14.09
N ILE A 378 -8.94 -49.31 15.21
CA ILE A 378 -8.64 -50.74 15.44
C ILE A 378 -9.80 -51.53 14.84
#